data_AF-G3AGN8-F1
#
_entry.id   AF-G3AGN8-F1
#
_cell.length_a   1.000
_cell.length_b   1.000
_cell.length_c   1.000
_cell.angle_alpha   90.00
_cell.angle_beta   90.00
_cell.angle_gamma   90.00
#
_symmetry.space_group_name_H-M   'P 1'
#
loop_
_entity.id
_entity.type
_entity.pdbx_description
1 polymer ?
#
loop_
_entity_poly.entity_id
_entity_poly.type
_entity_poly.pdbx_seq_one_letter_code
_entity_poly.pdbx_strand_id
1 'polypeptide(L)'
;MDELIEDNFRRLGGIPGKNGRYLSAGDIVGKLNAEAAEELGLTTECIVGSPVIDAYAGWVGTVAAQADITKLQQTEVPGKIITACGRLAAVAGTSTCHIAMTKEPCFVQGVWGPYKDVMAEGYWLAEGGQSCTGQLLAHVLSIHPASQELSRAAEASNLSKFDYLNLTLENLVLERNERSVVSLAKHMFFYGDFHGNRSPIADPRMKANIIGQSMDSSVKDLAIQYFAACEFIAQQTRQIVEEMEKSGHDISCIFMSGGQCRNGLLMRLLADCTGLPIVIPRYIDAAVVFGAALLGAAAAEDSVKEYSLTKGRSRRESTLADKKKSQVSLHTYDDIASPYTQPSATSTTNLATLAYAGGSHSHLAQEVDYFNQPTAGSPLAKVSSSAIHDSENEESDDETLSFGSKHKVQQGLSQELHKMKLTKLTSINEQKAEDSTHADKLWKIMEKMTGPGKVIYPSEDNDPDRKLLATKYKVFLDQCFKQQEYRRMVDEIEKENL
;
A
#
# COMPACT_ATOMS: atom_id res chain seq x y z
N MET A 1 3.58 20.21 -17.69
CA MET A 1 2.25 20.48 -17.14
C MET A 1 1.40 21.35 -18.07
N ASP A 2 1.99 22.04 -19.05
CA ASP A 2 1.29 23.04 -19.87
C ASP A 2 0.04 22.48 -20.59
N GLU A 3 0.11 21.23 -21.08
CA GLU A 3 -1.02 20.51 -21.70
C GLU A 3 -2.20 20.24 -20.74
N LEU A 4 -1.96 20.22 -19.43
CA LEU A 4 -3.04 20.11 -18.43
C LEU A 4 -3.62 21.48 -18.08
N ILE A 5 -2.86 22.56 -18.27
CA ILE A 5 -3.27 23.92 -17.90
C ILE A 5 -4.03 24.59 -19.05
N GLU A 6 -3.68 24.29 -20.30
CA GLU A 6 -4.18 24.96 -21.51
C GLU A 6 -5.71 24.99 -21.62
N ASP A 7 -6.39 23.94 -21.15
CA ASP A 7 -7.85 23.80 -21.21
C ASP A 7 -8.52 23.93 -19.84
N ASN A 8 -7.85 24.60 -18.88
CA ASN A 8 -8.26 24.72 -17.49
C ASN A 8 -8.47 23.35 -16.82
N PHE A 9 -7.49 22.46 -16.94
CA PHE A 9 -7.49 21.14 -16.30
C PHE A 9 -8.68 20.28 -16.68
N ARG A 10 -9.28 20.47 -17.86
CA ARG A 10 -10.48 19.71 -18.28
C ARG A 10 -10.20 18.20 -18.24
N ARG A 11 -8.98 17.79 -18.59
CA ARG A 11 -8.52 16.39 -18.52
C ARG A 11 -8.41 15.82 -17.10
N LEU A 12 -8.35 16.69 -16.08
CA LEU A 12 -8.36 16.34 -14.65
C LEU A 12 -9.71 16.64 -13.97
N GLY A 13 -10.77 16.84 -14.75
CA GLY A 13 -12.11 17.14 -14.23
C GLY A 13 -12.48 18.63 -14.23
N GLY A 14 -11.59 19.51 -14.67
CA GLY A 14 -11.84 20.95 -14.83
C GLY A 14 -11.84 21.73 -13.52
N ILE A 15 -11.97 23.05 -13.62
CA ILE A 15 -12.10 23.96 -12.48
C ILE A 15 -13.58 24.04 -12.07
N PRO A 16 -13.94 23.71 -10.81
CA PRO A 16 -15.29 23.90 -10.28
C PRO A 16 -15.85 25.29 -10.57
N GLY A 17 -17.05 25.33 -11.16
CA GLY A 17 -17.73 26.58 -11.50
C GLY A 17 -17.24 27.27 -12.79
N LYS A 18 -16.26 26.67 -13.51
CA LYS A 18 -15.77 27.20 -14.80
C LYS A 18 -16.02 26.23 -15.95
N ASN A 19 -15.36 25.07 -15.94
CA ASN A 19 -15.34 24.13 -17.06
C ASN A 19 -15.42 22.66 -16.63
N GLY A 20 -15.61 22.39 -15.34
CA GLY A 20 -15.82 21.04 -14.84
C GLY A 20 -16.05 21.02 -13.33
N ARG A 21 -16.04 19.81 -12.77
CA ARG A 21 -16.10 19.53 -11.34
C ARG A 21 -15.28 18.26 -11.11
N TYR A 22 -14.41 18.27 -10.12
CA TYR A 22 -13.79 17.04 -9.62
C TYR A 22 -14.71 16.37 -8.59
N LEU A 23 -14.60 15.05 -8.50
CA LEU A 23 -15.43 14.21 -7.64
C LEU A 23 -14.61 13.75 -6.42
N SER A 24 -15.27 13.64 -5.27
CA SER A 24 -14.70 13.02 -4.07
C SER A 24 -14.82 11.50 -4.15
N ALA A 25 -14.09 10.78 -3.29
CA ALA A 25 -14.10 9.33 -3.22
C ALA A 25 -15.53 8.77 -3.13
N GLY A 26 -15.89 7.88 -4.05
CA GLY A 26 -17.20 7.21 -4.06
C GLY A 26 -18.34 8.00 -4.69
N ASP A 27 -18.14 9.29 -5.03
CA ASP A 27 -19.16 10.09 -5.74
C ASP A 27 -19.56 9.40 -7.05
N ILE A 28 -20.81 9.56 -7.47
CA ILE A 28 -21.30 8.86 -8.66
C ILE A 28 -20.66 9.45 -9.92
N VAL A 29 -19.87 8.65 -10.63
CA VAL A 29 -19.36 8.98 -11.97
C VAL A 29 -20.47 8.80 -13.01
N GLY A 30 -21.18 7.69 -12.92
CA GLY A 30 -22.22 7.31 -13.86
C GLY A 30 -22.47 5.81 -13.85
N LYS A 31 -23.05 5.31 -14.96
CA LYS A 31 -23.27 3.88 -15.19
C LYS A 31 -22.26 3.35 -16.20
N LEU A 32 -22.00 2.04 -16.18
CA LEU A 32 -21.20 1.39 -17.23
C LEU A 32 -21.83 1.63 -18.61
N ASN A 33 -20.97 1.96 -19.58
CA ASN A 33 -21.37 1.97 -20.98
C ASN A 33 -21.54 0.51 -21.49
N ALA A 34 -22.12 0.36 -22.69
CA ALA A 34 -22.42 -0.97 -23.22
C ALA A 34 -21.17 -1.84 -23.43
N GLU A 35 -20.09 -1.25 -23.91
CA GLU A 35 -18.81 -1.93 -24.16
C GLU A 35 -18.19 -2.46 -22.86
N ALA A 36 -18.01 -1.60 -21.86
CA ALA A 36 -17.45 -2.02 -20.56
C ALA A 36 -18.35 -3.02 -19.83
N ALA A 37 -19.68 -2.89 -19.94
CA ALA A 37 -20.60 -3.86 -19.39
C ALA A 37 -20.43 -5.26 -20.03
N GLU A 38 -20.27 -5.32 -21.35
CA GLU A 38 -20.03 -6.57 -22.08
C GLU A 38 -18.67 -7.18 -21.70
N GLU A 39 -17.59 -6.40 -21.72
CA GLU A 39 -16.23 -6.87 -21.40
C GLU A 39 -16.10 -7.40 -19.96
N LEU A 40 -16.75 -6.73 -19.00
CA LEU A 40 -16.72 -7.11 -17.59
C LEU A 40 -17.76 -8.19 -17.24
N GLY A 41 -18.68 -8.51 -18.16
CA GLY A 41 -19.81 -9.41 -17.89
C GLY A 41 -20.80 -8.85 -16.86
N LEU A 42 -20.99 -7.53 -16.85
CA LEU A 42 -21.88 -6.78 -15.95
C LEU A 42 -23.05 -6.16 -16.73
N THR A 43 -23.95 -5.47 -16.02
CA THR A 43 -25.07 -4.76 -16.63
C THR A 43 -24.74 -3.28 -16.81
N THR A 44 -25.38 -2.62 -17.79
CA THR A 44 -25.35 -1.15 -17.91
C THR A 44 -26.09 -0.43 -16.79
N GLU A 45 -26.71 -1.16 -15.85
CA GLU A 45 -27.27 -0.58 -14.63
C GLU A 45 -26.25 -0.54 -13.48
N CYS A 46 -25.05 -1.10 -13.68
CA CYS A 46 -23.96 -1.03 -12.71
C CYS A 46 -23.49 0.42 -12.55
N ILE A 47 -23.54 0.93 -11.31
CA ILE A 47 -23.13 2.27 -10.94
C ILE A 47 -21.63 2.26 -10.62
N VAL A 48 -20.92 3.25 -11.15
CA VAL A 48 -19.49 3.44 -10.96
C VAL A 48 -19.28 4.62 -9.99
N GLY A 49 -18.63 4.33 -8.86
CA GLY A 49 -18.16 5.34 -7.91
C GLY A 49 -16.82 5.93 -8.34
N SER A 50 -16.60 7.19 -7.96
CA SER A 50 -15.38 7.92 -8.25
C SER A 50 -14.19 7.21 -7.60
N PRO A 51 -13.14 6.90 -8.37
CA PRO A 51 -12.02 6.13 -7.89
C PRO A 51 -11.09 6.98 -7.01
N VAL A 52 -10.18 6.29 -6.34
CA VAL A 52 -9.03 6.90 -5.66
C VAL A 52 -7.78 6.07 -5.96
N ILE A 53 -6.61 6.63 -5.69
CA ILE A 53 -5.32 5.92 -5.81
C ILE A 53 -5.28 4.75 -4.81
N ASP A 54 -4.51 3.71 -5.12
CA ASP A 54 -4.42 2.46 -4.36
C ASP A 54 -4.22 2.64 -2.85
N ALA A 55 -3.32 3.52 -2.41
CA ALA A 55 -3.10 3.81 -0.99
C ALA A 55 -4.32 4.45 -0.32
N TYR A 56 -5.07 5.29 -1.05
CA TYR A 56 -6.30 5.90 -0.56
C TYR A 56 -7.46 4.90 -0.56
N ALA A 57 -7.50 3.96 -1.51
CA ALA A 57 -8.43 2.82 -1.45
C ALA A 57 -8.08 1.93 -0.25
N GLY A 58 -6.80 1.70 0.02
CA GLY A 58 -6.31 1.06 1.24
C GLY A 58 -6.77 1.79 2.50
N TRP A 59 -6.70 3.13 2.53
CA TRP A 59 -7.24 3.95 3.62
C TRP A 59 -8.74 3.66 3.84
N VAL A 60 -9.55 3.69 2.77
CA VAL A 60 -11.00 3.39 2.82
C VAL A 60 -11.28 1.99 3.35
N GLY A 61 -10.48 0.99 2.95
CA GLY A 61 -10.62 -0.38 3.41
C GLY A 61 -10.09 -0.67 4.82
N THR A 62 -9.44 0.30 5.48
CA THR A 62 -8.69 0.06 6.73
C THR A 62 -9.18 0.95 7.89
N VAL A 63 -9.31 2.26 7.66
CA VAL A 63 -9.34 3.27 8.72
C VAL A 63 -10.61 3.24 9.58
N ALA A 64 -11.70 2.68 9.06
CA ALA A 64 -12.99 2.61 9.74
C ALA A 64 -13.17 1.32 10.57
N ALA A 65 -12.10 0.54 10.77
CA ALA A 65 -12.17 -0.64 11.62
C ALA A 65 -12.60 -0.25 13.04
N GLN A 66 -13.52 -1.03 13.61
CA GLN A 66 -14.02 -0.78 14.94
C GLN A 66 -12.97 -1.23 15.96
N ALA A 67 -12.57 -0.32 16.84
CA ALA A 67 -11.58 -0.56 17.87
C ALA A 67 -12.01 0.14 19.15
N ASP A 68 -11.94 -0.58 20.27
CA ASP A 68 -12.20 -0.01 21.58
C ASP A 68 -10.98 0.81 22.02
N ILE A 69 -10.95 2.10 21.66
CA ILE A 69 -9.88 3.06 21.98
C ILE A 69 -10.50 4.30 22.61
N THR A 70 -10.15 4.57 23.86
CA THR A 70 -10.76 5.64 24.68
C THR A 70 -10.67 7.02 24.03
N LYS A 71 -9.53 7.38 23.42
CA LYS A 71 -9.32 8.70 22.80
C LYS A 71 -10.25 8.92 21.59
N LEU A 72 -10.54 7.87 20.81
CA LEU A 72 -11.48 7.97 19.69
C LEU A 72 -12.93 8.12 20.17
N GLN A 73 -13.34 7.35 21.17
CA GLN A 73 -14.72 7.34 21.69
C GLN A 73 -15.19 8.70 22.23
N GLN A 74 -14.27 9.52 22.74
CA GLN A 74 -14.59 10.86 23.27
C GLN A 74 -15.02 11.85 22.18
N THR A 75 -14.71 11.56 20.92
CA THR A 75 -14.96 12.44 19.76
C THR A 75 -15.98 11.87 18.76
N GLU A 76 -16.54 10.70 19.03
CA GLU A 76 -17.38 9.99 18.07
C GLU A 76 -18.79 10.59 17.98
N VAL A 77 -19.10 11.18 16.82
CA VAL A 77 -20.46 11.38 16.34
C VAL A 77 -20.73 10.24 15.33
N PRO A 78 -21.54 9.22 15.68
CA PRO A 78 -21.69 8.03 14.84
C PRO A 78 -22.09 8.36 13.39
N GLY A 79 -21.42 7.71 12.43
CA GLY A 79 -21.75 7.87 11.02
C GLY A 79 -21.41 9.24 10.42
N LYS A 80 -20.54 10.02 11.05
CA LYS A 80 -20.04 11.30 10.49
C LYS A 80 -18.58 11.20 10.12
N ILE A 81 -18.24 11.58 8.89
CA ILE A 81 -16.87 11.44 8.36
C ILE A 81 -15.80 12.17 9.19
N ILE A 82 -16.18 13.19 9.97
CA ILE A 82 -15.28 13.88 10.92
C ILE A 82 -14.62 12.91 11.91
N THR A 83 -15.25 11.79 12.25
CA THR A 83 -14.68 10.79 13.16
C THR A 83 -13.52 10.02 12.53
N ALA A 84 -13.27 10.17 11.23
CA ALA A 84 -12.05 9.68 10.61
C ALA A 84 -10.83 10.56 10.95
N CYS A 85 -11.03 11.80 11.40
CA CYS A 85 -9.94 12.62 11.92
C CYS A 85 -9.32 11.98 13.17
N GLY A 86 -8.01 12.09 13.29
CA GLY A 86 -7.21 11.45 14.34
C GLY A 86 -6.99 9.95 14.17
N ARG A 87 -7.53 9.34 13.11
CA ARG A 87 -7.17 8.00 12.66
C ARG A 87 -6.13 8.11 11.54
N LEU A 88 -4.91 7.59 11.76
CA LEU A 88 -3.89 7.49 10.71
C LEU A 88 -3.95 6.09 10.10
N ALA A 89 -4.09 5.97 8.77
CA ALA A 89 -3.94 4.68 8.10
C ALA A 89 -2.51 4.52 7.59
N ALA A 90 -1.89 3.41 7.95
CA ALA A 90 -0.60 2.98 7.44
C ALA A 90 -0.83 1.79 6.50
N VAL A 91 -0.89 2.09 5.20
CA VAL A 91 -1.13 1.12 4.13
C VAL A 91 0.21 0.56 3.71
N ALA A 92 0.54 -0.64 4.21
CA ALA A 92 1.88 -1.21 4.12
C ALA A 92 2.00 -2.27 3.01
N GLY A 93 3.17 -2.32 2.38
CA GLY A 93 3.52 -3.25 1.31
C GLY A 93 5.02 -3.26 1.08
N THR A 94 5.44 -3.16 -0.18
CA THR A 94 6.85 -2.92 -0.56
C THR A 94 7.38 -1.63 0.09
N SER A 95 6.53 -0.60 0.07
CA SER A 95 6.63 0.68 0.77
C SER A 95 5.44 0.84 1.72
N THR A 96 5.41 1.92 2.52
CA THR A 96 4.25 2.22 3.38
C THR A 96 3.83 3.68 3.22
N CYS A 97 2.53 3.92 3.04
CA CYS A 97 1.94 5.26 3.05
C CYS A 97 1.21 5.51 4.38
N HIS A 98 1.43 6.68 4.98
CA HIS A 98 0.83 7.14 6.24
C HIS A 98 -0.13 8.28 5.95
N ILE A 99 -1.42 7.98 5.93
CA ILE A 99 -2.47 8.90 5.47
C ILE A 99 -3.35 9.31 6.65
N ALA A 100 -3.46 10.62 6.90
CA ALA A 100 -4.32 11.17 7.95
C ALA A 100 -5.21 12.30 7.41
N MET A 101 -6.43 12.39 7.93
CA MET A 101 -7.41 13.39 7.52
C MET A 101 -7.60 14.46 8.61
N THR A 102 -7.79 15.71 8.18
CA THR A 102 -8.04 16.88 9.03
C THR A 102 -9.19 17.70 8.48
N LYS A 103 -9.84 18.49 9.35
CA LYS A 103 -10.90 19.41 8.94
C LYS A 103 -10.35 20.70 8.34
N GLU A 104 -9.32 21.24 8.98
CA GLU A 104 -8.59 22.43 8.52
C GLU A 104 -7.30 22.01 7.82
N PRO A 105 -6.80 22.79 6.84
CA PRO A 105 -5.57 22.46 6.14
C PRO A 105 -4.37 22.43 7.10
N CYS A 106 -3.59 21.35 7.04
CA CYS A 106 -2.39 21.15 7.84
C CYS A 106 -1.18 20.92 6.93
N PHE A 107 -0.22 21.85 6.94
CA PHE A 107 1.01 21.75 6.13
C PHE A 107 2.13 21.17 6.98
N VAL A 108 2.68 20.05 6.54
CA VAL A 108 3.70 19.29 7.28
C VAL A 108 4.96 19.21 6.42
N GLN A 109 6.11 19.59 6.99
CA GLN A 109 7.39 19.57 6.26
C GLN A 109 7.73 18.13 5.83
N GLY A 110 8.01 17.94 4.53
CA GLY A 110 8.40 16.65 3.95
C GLY A 110 7.31 15.57 3.94
N VAL A 111 6.06 15.97 4.11
CA VAL A 111 4.87 15.13 3.97
C VAL A 111 4.01 15.73 2.85
N TRP A 112 3.42 14.88 2.02
CA TRP A 112 2.62 15.33 0.88
C TRP A 112 1.24 15.84 1.32
N GLY A 113 0.67 16.77 0.55
CA GLY A 113 -0.57 17.45 0.88
C GLY A 113 -0.34 18.82 1.56
N PRO A 114 -1.36 19.41 2.20
CA PRO A 114 -2.70 18.85 2.40
C PRO A 114 -3.52 18.84 1.09
N TYR A 115 -4.11 17.70 0.75
CA TYR A 115 -4.97 17.51 -0.42
C TYR A 115 -6.44 17.70 -0.06
N LYS A 116 -7.09 18.68 -0.68
CA LYS A 116 -8.47 19.03 -0.41
C LYS A 116 -9.47 18.07 -1.07
N ASP A 117 -10.58 17.82 -0.41
CA ASP A 117 -11.80 17.25 -1.00
C ASP A 117 -11.64 15.83 -1.59
N VAL A 118 -10.54 15.12 -1.26
CA VAL A 118 -10.27 13.77 -1.79
C VAL A 118 -11.27 12.74 -1.23
N MET A 119 -11.44 12.69 0.10
CA MET A 119 -12.40 11.77 0.75
C MET A 119 -13.76 12.42 0.98
N ALA A 120 -13.77 13.72 1.27
CA ALA A 120 -14.97 14.44 1.67
C ALA A 120 -14.80 15.94 1.43
N GLU A 121 -15.86 16.61 0.99
CA GLU A 121 -15.87 18.06 0.78
C GLU A 121 -15.59 18.83 2.09
N GLY A 122 -14.65 19.77 2.03
CA GLY A 122 -14.20 20.56 3.16
C GLY A 122 -13.32 19.80 4.14
N TYR A 123 -12.63 18.75 3.68
CA TYR A 123 -11.61 18.02 4.44
C TYR A 123 -10.29 17.94 3.66
N TRP A 124 -9.22 17.65 4.40
CA TRP A 124 -7.86 17.65 3.89
C TRP A 124 -7.13 16.37 4.29
N LEU A 125 -6.36 15.81 3.37
CA LEU A 125 -5.53 14.63 3.60
C LEU A 125 -4.05 14.99 3.51
N ALA A 126 -3.27 14.51 4.46
CA ALA A 126 -1.81 14.53 4.40
C ALA A 126 -1.29 13.09 4.26
N GLU A 127 -0.23 12.92 3.47
CA GLU A 127 0.36 11.62 3.17
C GLU A 127 1.87 11.63 3.41
N GLY A 128 2.28 11.08 4.55
CA GLY A 128 3.67 10.70 4.79
C GLY A 128 3.98 9.36 4.14
N GLY A 129 5.25 8.98 4.02
CA GLY A 129 5.54 7.57 3.77
C GLY A 129 7.02 7.19 3.79
N GLN A 130 7.21 5.88 3.69
CA GLN A 130 8.48 5.19 3.78
C GLN A 130 8.73 4.47 2.45
N SER A 131 9.82 4.81 1.76
CA SER A 131 10.11 4.31 0.41
C SER A 131 10.32 2.79 0.36
N CYS A 132 10.86 2.20 1.44
CA CYS A 132 11.13 0.76 1.51
C CYS A 132 10.81 0.27 2.92
N THR A 133 9.82 -0.62 3.05
CA THR A 133 9.48 -1.28 4.32
C THR A 133 9.52 -2.79 4.14
N GLY A 134 8.58 -3.37 3.40
CA GLY A 134 8.65 -4.78 3.00
C GLY A 134 9.91 -5.08 2.18
N GLN A 135 10.28 -4.16 1.26
CA GLN A 135 11.50 -4.29 0.47
C GLN A 135 12.77 -4.18 1.31
N LEU A 136 12.75 -3.39 2.39
CA LEU A 136 13.88 -3.30 3.31
C LEU A 136 14.12 -4.65 4.00
N LEU A 137 13.07 -5.27 4.52
CA LEU A 137 13.18 -6.57 5.17
C LEU A 137 13.68 -7.64 4.18
N ALA A 138 13.12 -7.68 2.97
CA ALA A 138 13.59 -8.58 1.92
C ALA A 138 15.07 -8.32 1.57
N HIS A 139 15.48 -7.06 1.48
CA HIS A 139 16.86 -6.69 1.17
C HIS A 139 17.83 -7.18 2.24
N VAL A 140 17.55 -6.92 3.53
CA VAL A 140 18.38 -7.36 4.67
C VAL A 140 18.56 -8.88 4.67
N LEU A 141 17.49 -9.62 4.40
CA LEU A 141 17.57 -11.08 4.26
C LEU A 141 18.40 -11.51 3.06
N SER A 142 18.27 -10.84 1.91
CA SER A 142 18.91 -11.25 0.67
C SER A 142 20.43 -11.04 0.66
N ILE A 143 20.93 -9.98 1.30
CA ILE A 143 22.35 -9.61 1.26
C ILE A 143 23.19 -10.28 2.35
N HIS A 144 22.53 -10.87 3.35
CA HIS A 144 23.23 -11.49 4.47
C HIS A 144 23.83 -12.85 4.07
N PRO A 145 25.08 -13.19 4.47
CA PRO A 145 25.70 -14.47 4.12
C PRO A 145 24.88 -15.71 4.51
N ALA A 146 24.13 -15.62 5.62
CA ALA A 146 23.23 -16.68 6.08
C ALA A 146 21.92 -16.84 5.28
N SER A 147 21.68 -16.07 4.21
CA SER A 147 20.42 -16.10 3.42
C SER A 147 20.03 -17.51 2.95
N GLN A 148 20.99 -18.29 2.44
CA GLN A 148 20.75 -19.65 1.96
C GLN A 148 20.54 -20.66 3.10
N GLU A 149 21.17 -20.43 4.26
CA GLU A 149 20.97 -21.24 5.46
C GLU A 149 19.59 -20.97 6.05
N LEU A 150 19.19 -19.71 6.18
CA LEU A 150 17.85 -19.30 6.59
C LEU A 150 16.77 -19.94 5.70
N SER A 151 16.95 -19.92 4.38
CA SER A 151 15.97 -20.50 3.45
C SER A 151 15.76 -22.00 3.71
N ARG A 152 16.85 -22.76 3.83
CA ARG A 152 16.80 -24.20 4.15
C ARG A 152 16.20 -24.47 5.53
N ALA A 153 16.57 -23.68 6.53
CA ALA A 153 16.09 -23.86 7.90
C ALA A 153 14.60 -23.53 8.06
N ALA A 154 14.13 -22.48 7.39
CA ALA A 154 12.71 -22.11 7.38
C ALA A 154 11.85 -23.17 6.68
N GLU A 155 12.30 -23.67 5.53
CA GLU A 155 11.64 -24.75 4.78
C GLU A 155 11.57 -26.05 5.59
N ALA A 156 12.71 -26.48 6.17
CA ALA A 156 12.75 -27.66 7.03
C ALA A 156 11.85 -27.56 8.27
N SER A 157 11.54 -26.34 8.72
CA SER A 157 10.66 -26.07 9.85
C SER A 157 9.20 -25.81 9.45
N ASN A 158 8.89 -25.79 8.15
CA ASN A 158 7.59 -25.38 7.59
C ASN A 158 7.11 -24.02 8.12
N LEU A 159 8.04 -23.06 8.22
CA LEU A 159 7.77 -21.69 8.67
C LEU A 159 8.12 -20.70 7.58
N SER A 160 7.47 -19.52 7.61
CA SER A 160 7.96 -18.40 6.81
C SER A 160 9.35 -17.97 7.32
N LYS A 161 10.15 -17.36 6.44
CA LYS A 161 11.47 -16.81 6.83
C LYS A 161 11.36 -15.83 8.00
N PHE A 162 10.30 -15.00 8.02
CA PHE A 162 10.08 -14.03 9.10
C PHE A 162 9.70 -14.72 10.42
N ASP A 163 8.83 -15.74 10.39
CA ASP A 163 8.44 -16.47 11.61
C ASP A 163 9.62 -17.26 12.17
N TYR A 164 10.45 -17.85 11.30
CA TYR A 164 11.68 -18.52 11.71
C TYR A 164 12.66 -17.55 12.41
N LEU A 165 12.85 -16.35 11.86
CA LEU A 165 13.70 -15.33 12.48
C LEU A 165 13.10 -14.81 13.80
N ASN A 166 11.78 -14.63 13.87
CA ASN A 166 11.10 -14.25 15.11
C ASN A 166 11.32 -15.31 16.21
N LEU A 167 11.17 -16.60 15.87
CA LEU A 167 11.46 -17.71 16.79
C LEU A 167 12.94 -17.76 17.19
N THR A 168 13.85 -17.49 16.25
CA THR A 168 15.29 -17.42 16.53
C THR A 168 15.61 -16.33 17.53
N LEU A 169 14.97 -15.16 17.42
CA LEU A 169 15.11 -14.06 18.38
C LEU A 169 14.62 -14.44 19.77
N GLU A 170 13.45 -15.08 19.88
CA GLU A 170 12.92 -15.54 21.17
C GLU A 170 13.85 -16.57 21.85
N ASN A 171 14.38 -17.52 21.09
CA ASN A 171 15.36 -18.48 21.59
C ASN A 171 16.65 -17.79 22.04
N LEU A 172 17.14 -16.81 21.27
CA LEU A 172 18.33 -16.04 21.61
C LEU A 172 18.19 -15.26 22.93
N VAL A 173 16.99 -14.74 23.22
CA VAL A 173 16.70 -14.07 24.50
C VAL A 173 16.93 -15.03 25.67
N LEU A 174 16.45 -16.27 25.56
CA LEU A 174 16.64 -17.31 26.57
C LEU A 174 18.11 -17.75 26.67
N GLU A 175 18.76 -18.02 25.53
CA GLU A 175 20.15 -18.46 25.48
C GLU A 175 21.12 -17.44 26.10
N ARG A 176 20.90 -16.14 25.83
CA ARG A 176 21.77 -15.05 26.31
C ARG A 176 21.31 -14.46 27.64
N ASN A 177 20.21 -14.97 28.22
CA ASN A 177 19.59 -14.44 29.43
C ASN A 177 19.36 -12.92 29.33
N GLU A 178 18.88 -12.45 28.18
CA GLU A 178 18.50 -11.06 27.95
C GLU A 178 17.05 -10.83 28.39
N ARG A 179 16.70 -9.57 28.68
CA ARG A 179 15.37 -9.23 29.16
C ARG A 179 14.27 -9.39 28.10
N SER A 180 14.62 -9.13 26.85
CA SER A 180 13.68 -9.06 25.72
C SER A 180 14.44 -9.07 24.39
N VAL A 181 13.70 -9.22 23.29
CA VAL A 181 14.26 -9.08 21.93
C VAL A 181 14.82 -7.67 21.69
N VAL A 182 14.19 -6.62 22.23
CA VAL A 182 14.71 -5.24 22.14
C VAL A 182 16.05 -5.12 22.89
N SER A 183 16.18 -5.74 24.07
CA SER A 183 17.43 -5.78 24.83
C SER A 183 18.54 -6.53 24.11
N LEU A 184 18.20 -7.60 23.38
CA LEU A 184 19.14 -8.38 22.56
C LEU A 184 19.90 -7.48 21.55
N ALA A 185 19.20 -6.50 20.96
CA ALA A 185 19.73 -5.59 19.96
C ALA A 185 20.06 -4.19 20.51
N LYS A 186 20.31 -4.05 21.82
CA LYS A 186 20.54 -2.74 22.50
C LYS A 186 21.70 -1.90 21.93
N HIS A 187 22.66 -2.53 21.27
CA HIS A 187 23.82 -1.86 20.66
C HIS A 187 23.86 -1.96 19.12
N MET A 188 22.78 -2.44 18.51
CA MET A 188 22.60 -2.40 17.05
C MET A 188 21.74 -1.18 16.70
N PHE A 189 22.34 -0.20 16.02
CA PHE A 189 21.65 1.01 15.57
C PHE A 189 21.58 1.00 14.04
N PHE A 190 20.38 0.79 13.52
CA PHE A 190 20.14 0.58 12.10
C PHE A 190 19.33 1.75 11.55
N TYR A 191 19.94 2.53 10.65
CA TYR A 191 19.26 3.52 9.83
C TYR A 191 19.12 2.95 8.42
N GLY A 192 17.88 2.73 7.96
CA GLY A 192 17.53 1.89 6.82
C GLY A 192 17.01 2.59 5.57
N ASP A 193 17.24 3.90 5.38
CA ASP A 193 16.88 4.58 4.13
C ASP A 193 17.83 4.21 2.98
N PHE A 194 17.76 2.97 2.50
CA PHE A 194 18.54 2.51 1.34
C PHE A 194 18.15 3.24 0.04
N HIS A 195 16.90 3.70 -0.05
CA HIS A 195 16.33 4.35 -1.24
C HIS A 195 15.94 5.81 -0.98
N GLY A 196 16.73 6.52 -0.17
CA GLY A 196 16.41 7.88 0.23
C GLY A 196 15.25 7.96 1.24
N ASN A 197 15.04 9.15 1.79
CA ASN A 197 13.95 9.40 2.73
C ASN A 197 12.83 10.17 2.04
N ARG A 198 11.64 9.57 1.97
CA ARG A 198 10.44 10.26 1.46
C ARG A 198 9.87 11.22 2.51
N SER A 199 9.64 10.75 3.73
CA SER A 199 9.11 11.56 4.82
C SER A 199 9.78 11.24 6.17
N PRO A 200 9.92 12.22 7.06
CA PRO A 200 9.66 13.65 6.86
C PRO A 200 10.87 14.44 6.33
N ILE A 201 12.02 13.80 6.08
CA ILE A 201 13.24 14.51 5.67
C ILE A 201 13.15 14.99 4.22
N ALA A 202 12.45 14.24 3.36
CA ALA A 202 12.28 14.53 1.94
C ALA A 202 13.63 14.75 1.22
N ASP A 203 14.62 13.88 1.51
CA ASP A 203 15.93 13.90 0.88
C ASP A 203 16.19 12.55 0.18
N PRO A 204 16.16 12.49 -1.17
CA PRO A 204 16.37 11.25 -1.92
C PRO A 204 17.83 10.75 -1.84
N ARG A 205 18.75 11.57 -1.31
CA ARG A 205 20.17 11.24 -1.16
C ARG A 205 20.48 10.54 0.16
N MET A 206 19.50 10.40 1.06
CA MET A 206 19.69 9.63 2.29
C MET A 206 20.12 8.20 1.97
N LYS A 207 21.00 7.66 2.81
CA LYS A 207 21.54 6.31 2.70
C LYS A 207 21.48 5.60 4.04
N ALA A 208 21.52 4.28 3.97
CA ALA A 208 21.58 3.43 5.15
C ALA A 208 22.89 3.66 5.93
N ASN A 209 22.82 3.54 7.25
CA ASN A 209 23.95 3.63 8.17
C ASN A 209 23.71 2.65 9.32
N ILE A 210 24.64 1.72 9.54
CA ILE A 210 24.50 0.66 10.54
C ILE A 210 25.69 0.73 11.49
N ILE A 211 25.41 0.89 12.79
CA ILE A 211 26.40 0.92 13.87
C ILE A 211 26.18 -0.31 14.75
N GLY A 212 27.26 -1.03 15.06
CA GLY A 212 27.22 -2.24 15.90
C GLY A 212 27.32 -3.55 15.11
N GLN A 213 27.74 -3.52 13.85
CA GLN A 213 28.03 -4.73 13.07
C GLN A 213 29.23 -5.51 13.64
N SER A 214 29.20 -6.83 13.46
CA SER A 214 30.26 -7.75 13.85
C SER A 214 30.68 -8.62 12.67
N MET A 215 31.67 -9.50 12.87
CA MET A 215 32.06 -10.51 11.88
C MET A 215 31.16 -11.76 11.92
N ASP A 216 30.17 -11.82 12.81
CA ASP A 216 29.21 -12.92 12.88
C ASP A 216 28.36 -12.93 11.60
N SER A 217 28.39 -14.06 10.89
CA SER A 217 27.66 -14.27 9.65
C SER A 217 26.60 -15.35 9.79
N SER A 218 26.23 -15.71 11.03
CA SER A 218 25.26 -16.76 11.32
C SER A 218 23.81 -16.30 11.13
N VAL A 219 22.87 -17.26 11.13
CA VAL A 219 21.43 -16.96 11.14
C VAL A 219 21.02 -16.18 12.41
N LYS A 220 21.77 -16.32 13.51
CA LYS A 220 21.54 -15.57 14.75
C LYS A 220 21.85 -14.08 14.56
N ASP A 221 22.93 -13.74 13.86
CA ASP A 221 23.24 -12.36 13.50
C ASP A 221 22.21 -11.79 12.52
N LEU A 222 21.83 -12.57 11.50
CA LEU A 222 20.76 -12.20 10.58
C LEU A 222 19.46 -11.86 11.31
N ALA A 223 19.08 -12.65 12.32
CA ALA A 223 17.89 -12.39 13.11
C ALA A 223 17.98 -11.03 13.84
N ILE A 224 19.14 -10.67 14.38
CA ILE A 224 19.39 -9.37 15.03
C ILE A 224 19.34 -8.22 14.00
N GLN A 225 19.93 -8.38 12.81
CA GLN A 225 19.86 -7.37 11.75
C GLN A 225 18.43 -7.18 11.23
N TYR A 226 17.68 -8.26 11.04
CA TYR A 226 16.27 -8.24 10.69
C TYR A 226 15.44 -7.52 11.77
N PHE A 227 15.68 -7.81 13.05
CA PHE A 227 15.03 -7.08 14.14
C PHE A 227 15.35 -5.59 14.08
N ALA A 228 16.61 -5.22 13.87
CA ALA A 228 17.02 -3.82 13.79
C ALA A 228 16.38 -3.09 12.59
N ALA A 229 16.15 -3.79 11.48
CA ALA A 229 15.38 -3.26 10.35
C ALA A 229 13.90 -3.06 10.68
N CYS A 230 13.27 -3.99 11.42
CA CYS A 230 11.92 -3.79 11.96
C CYS A 230 11.86 -2.59 12.92
N GLU A 231 12.86 -2.43 13.78
CA GLU A 231 12.97 -1.28 14.69
C GLU A 231 13.09 0.02 13.90
N PHE A 232 13.91 0.07 12.86
CA PHE A 232 14.01 1.23 11.97
C PHE A 232 12.66 1.62 11.35
N ILE A 233 11.90 0.64 10.82
CA ILE A 233 10.57 0.91 10.24
C ILE A 233 9.66 1.57 11.28
N ALA A 234 9.68 1.06 12.52
CA ALA A 234 8.88 1.60 13.61
C ALA A 234 9.34 3.00 14.06
N GLN A 235 10.64 3.24 14.18
CA GLN A 235 11.20 4.54 14.58
C GLN A 235 11.00 5.61 13.49
N GLN A 236 11.09 5.24 12.22
CA GLN A 236 10.77 6.17 11.14
C GLN A 236 9.25 6.44 11.05
N THR A 237 8.40 5.46 11.36
CA THR A 237 6.96 5.72 11.54
C THR A 237 6.72 6.71 12.69
N ARG A 238 7.39 6.53 13.83
CA ARG A 238 7.36 7.50 14.94
C ARG A 238 7.81 8.89 14.49
N GLN A 239 8.88 9.00 13.71
CA GLN A 239 9.36 10.27 13.17
C GLN A 239 8.32 10.97 12.29
N ILE A 240 7.63 10.24 11.42
CA ILE A 240 6.55 10.78 10.58
C ILE A 240 5.39 11.26 11.45
N VAL A 241 4.94 10.44 12.41
CA VAL A 241 3.84 10.80 13.32
C VAL A 241 4.17 12.04 14.13
N GLU A 242 5.34 12.10 14.77
CA GLU A 242 5.76 13.25 15.56
C GLU A 242 5.81 14.53 14.72
N GLU A 243 6.23 14.46 13.44
CA GLU A 243 6.26 15.64 12.57
C GLU A 243 4.87 16.09 12.13
N MET A 244 3.96 15.14 11.87
CA MET A 244 2.55 15.44 11.61
C MET A 244 1.88 16.08 12.82
N GLU A 245 2.13 15.57 14.04
CA GLU A 245 1.55 16.11 15.27
C GLU A 245 2.09 17.51 15.61
N LYS A 246 3.40 17.74 15.46
CA LYS A 246 3.99 19.09 15.61
C LYS A 246 3.35 20.13 14.69
N SER A 247 2.91 19.71 13.51
CA SER A 247 2.31 20.58 12.50
C SER A 247 0.82 20.83 12.71
N GLY A 248 0.16 20.06 13.60
CA GLY A 248 -1.24 20.27 13.99
C GLY A 248 -2.18 19.08 13.79
N HIS A 249 -1.68 17.91 13.35
CA HIS A 249 -2.49 16.69 13.42
C HIS A 249 -2.68 16.23 14.88
N ASP A 250 -3.85 15.70 15.22
CA ASP A 250 -4.10 15.03 16.52
C ASP A 250 -4.29 13.54 16.29
N ILE A 251 -3.19 12.76 16.26
CA ILE A 251 -3.25 11.34 15.93
C ILE A 251 -3.53 10.56 17.22
N SER A 252 -4.53 9.68 17.17
CA SER A 252 -4.97 8.90 18.33
C SER A 252 -4.58 7.43 18.24
N CYS A 253 -4.41 6.92 17.02
CA CYS A 253 -4.03 5.54 16.75
C CYS A 253 -3.65 5.35 15.28
N ILE A 254 -3.00 4.22 14.99
CA ILE A 254 -2.58 3.83 13.65
C ILE A 254 -3.33 2.58 13.21
N PHE A 255 -4.00 2.65 12.07
CA PHE A 255 -4.69 1.55 11.42
C PHE A 255 -3.77 0.94 10.36
N MET A 256 -3.32 -0.30 10.58
CA MET A 256 -2.37 -0.97 9.71
C MET A 256 -3.08 -1.92 8.74
N SER A 257 -2.71 -1.89 7.46
CA SER A 257 -3.08 -2.92 6.48
C SER A 257 -1.88 -3.42 5.68
N GLY A 258 -2.08 -4.52 4.96
CA GLY A 258 -1.06 -5.18 4.15
C GLY A 258 -0.32 -6.32 4.86
N GLY A 259 0.50 -7.03 4.10
CA GLY A 259 1.13 -8.29 4.54
C GLY A 259 2.02 -8.16 5.77
N GLN A 260 2.56 -6.96 6.03
CA GLN A 260 3.38 -6.68 7.22
C GLN A 260 2.60 -6.89 8.54
N CYS A 261 1.27 -6.78 8.53
CA CYS A 261 0.44 -6.98 9.72
C CYS A 261 0.53 -8.39 10.30
N ARG A 262 1.00 -9.38 9.52
CA ARG A 262 1.24 -10.75 10.01
C ARG A 262 2.44 -10.83 10.95
N ASN A 263 3.35 -9.86 10.87
CA ASN A 263 4.55 -9.83 11.69
C ASN A 263 4.25 -9.21 13.07
N GLY A 264 3.91 -10.06 14.03
CA GLY A 264 3.56 -9.62 15.39
C GLY A 264 4.66 -8.82 16.10
N LEU A 265 5.93 -9.13 15.82
CA LEU A 265 7.09 -8.40 16.36
C LEU A 265 7.13 -6.95 15.85
N LEU A 266 6.95 -6.76 14.54
CA LEU A 266 6.90 -5.43 13.94
C LEU A 266 5.69 -4.63 14.46
N MET A 267 4.52 -5.26 14.61
CA MET A 267 3.33 -4.57 15.13
C MET A 267 3.51 -4.12 16.59
N ARG A 268 4.18 -4.94 17.42
CA ARG A 268 4.54 -4.55 18.79
C ARG A 268 5.54 -3.39 18.80
N LEU A 269 6.58 -3.45 17.97
CA LEU A 269 7.56 -2.38 17.84
C LEU A 269 6.92 -1.05 17.39
N LEU A 270 6.01 -1.09 16.41
CA LEU A 270 5.27 0.09 15.98
C LEU A 270 4.49 0.72 17.14
N ALA A 271 3.76 -0.09 17.92
CA ALA A 271 3.04 0.39 19.09
C ALA A 271 4.00 1.05 20.10
N ASP A 272 5.06 0.35 20.50
CA ASP A 272 5.97 0.81 21.55
C ASP A 272 6.81 2.03 21.12
N CYS A 273 7.26 2.08 19.86
CA CYS A 273 8.03 3.22 19.34
C CYS A 273 7.16 4.47 19.21
N THR A 274 5.96 4.35 18.62
CA THR A 274 5.06 5.49 18.40
C THR A 274 4.35 5.93 19.68
N GLY A 275 4.18 5.01 20.65
CA GLY A 275 3.32 5.24 21.81
C GLY A 275 1.83 5.25 21.47
N LEU A 276 1.46 4.79 20.27
CA LEU A 276 0.08 4.78 19.78
C LEU A 276 -0.47 3.35 19.68
N PRO A 277 -1.77 3.13 19.95
CA PRO A 277 -2.42 1.87 19.65
C PRO A 277 -2.35 1.56 18.15
N ILE A 278 -2.01 0.31 17.84
CA ILE A 278 -2.02 -0.22 16.47
C ILE A 278 -3.27 -1.08 16.26
N VAL A 279 -4.12 -0.68 15.33
CA VAL A 279 -5.35 -1.40 14.96
C VAL A 279 -5.10 -2.19 13.69
N ILE A 280 -5.36 -3.50 13.75
CA ILE A 280 -5.23 -4.43 12.63
C ILE A 280 -6.65 -4.87 12.23
N PRO A 281 -7.20 -4.35 11.12
CA PRO A 281 -8.53 -4.76 10.64
C PRO A 281 -8.56 -6.23 10.23
N ARG A 282 -9.76 -6.78 10.03
CA ARG A 282 -9.95 -8.16 9.60
C ARG A 282 -9.33 -8.45 8.22
N TYR A 283 -9.46 -7.53 7.26
CA TYR A 283 -9.09 -7.74 5.86
C TYR A 283 -7.76 -7.07 5.50
N ILE A 284 -6.66 -7.50 6.13
CA ILE A 284 -5.34 -6.89 5.94
C ILE A 284 -4.80 -7.01 4.50
N ASP A 285 -4.97 -8.16 3.84
CA ASP A 285 -4.37 -8.40 2.51
C ASP A 285 -5.17 -7.81 1.35
N ALA A 286 -6.47 -7.62 1.57
CA ALA A 286 -7.41 -7.18 0.54
C ALA A 286 -7.85 -5.72 0.73
N ALA A 287 -7.20 -4.95 1.60
CA ALA A 287 -7.64 -3.60 2.00
C ALA A 287 -7.88 -2.67 0.80
N VAL A 288 -7.02 -2.71 -0.22
CA VAL A 288 -7.15 -1.88 -1.44
C VAL A 288 -8.40 -2.27 -2.25
N VAL A 289 -8.57 -3.55 -2.56
CA VAL A 289 -9.71 -4.04 -3.36
C VAL A 289 -11.01 -3.91 -2.57
N PHE A 290 -10.96 -4.17 -1.26
CA PHE A 290 -12.09 -3.98 -0.36
C PHE A 290 -12.49 -2.51 -0.31
N GLY A 291 -11.54 -1.59 -0.17
CA GLY A 291 -11.80 -0.15 -0.23
C GLY A 291 -12.45 0.28 -1.54
N ALA A 292 -11.95 -0.19 -2.69
CA ALA A 292 -12.58 0.06 -3.98
C ALA A 292 -14.04 -0.45 -4.05
N ALA A 293 -14.32 -1.63 -3.49
CA ALA A 293 -15.68 -2.16 -3.38
C ALA A 293 -16.58 -1.29 -2.48
N LEU A 294 -16.04 -0.73 -1.38
CA LEU A 294 -16.78 0.20 -0.51
C LEU A 294 -17.14 1.51 -1.23
N LEU A 295 -16.26 2.03 -2.09
CA LEU A 295 -16.57 3.20 -2.93
C LEU A 295 -17.73 2.90 -3.89
N GLY A 296 -17.71 1.75 -4.55
CA GLY A 296 -18.82 1.31 -5.39
C GLY A 296 -20.13 1.11 -4.61
N ALA A 297 -20.04 0.56 -3.40
CA ALA A 297 -21.20 0.40 -2.51
C ALA A 297 -21.78 1.75 -2.07
N ALA A 298 -20.94 2.75 -1.80
CA ALA A 298 -21.36 4.11 -1.47
C ALA A 298 -22.06 4.79 -2.66
N ALA A 299 -21.50 4.65 -3.87
CA ALA A 299 -22.11 5.19 -5.09
C ALA A 299 -23.49 4.56 -5.38
N ALA A 300 -23.65 3.27 -5.11
CA ALA A 300 -24.87 2.52 -5.40
C ALA A 300 -25.94 2.59 -4.29
N GLU A 301 -25.64 3.18 -3.12
CA GLU A 301 -26.47 3.05 -1.92
C GLU A 301 -27.92 3.52 -2.14
N ASP A 302 -28.10 4.70 -2.73
CA ASP A 302 -29.42 5.29 -2.96
C ASP A 302 -30.23 4.47 -3.97
N SER A 303 -29.60 4.00 -5.04
CA SER A 303 -30.24 3.14 -6.05
C SER A 303 -30.64 1.78 -5.48
N VAL A 304 -29.82 1.19 -4.60
CA VAL A 304 -30.15 -0.06 -3.91
C VAL A 304 -31.31 0.15 -2.93
N LYS A 305 -31.33 1.26 -2.18
CA LYS A 305 -32.45 1.62 -1.29
C LYS A 305 -33.75 1.78 -2.08
N GLU A 306 -33.73 2.50 -3.19
CA GLU A 306 -34.88 2.70 -4.07
C GLU A 306 -35.40 1.37 -4.63
N TYR A 307 -34.51 0.53 -5.16
CA TYR A 307 -34.87 -0.80 -5.67
C TYR A 307 -35.50 -1.68 -4.57
N SER A 308 -34.96 -1.63 -3.35
CA SER A 308 -35.46 -2.37 -2.20
C SER A 308 -36.86 -1.90 -1.76
N LEU A 309 -37.08 -0.58 -1.72
CA LEU A 309 -38.38 0.02 -1.38
C LEU A 309 -39.45 -0.29 -2.42
N THR A 310 -39.07 -0.28 -3.69
CA THR A 310 -39.98 -0.58 -4.80
C THR A 310 -40.18 -2.09 -5.00
N LYS A 311 -39.41 -2.97 -4.34
CA LYS A 311 -39.35 -4.42 -4.60
C LYS A 311 -39.14 -4.75 -6.09
N GLY A 312 -38.41 -3.90 -6.80
CA GLY A 312 -38.29 -3.97 -8.27
C GLY A 312 -39.61 -3.76 -9.03
N ARG A 313 -40.69 -3.31 -8.36
CA ARG A 313 -41.95 -2.90 -8.99
C ARG A 313 -41.81 -1.45 -9.43
N SER A 314 -41.37 -1.26 -10.66
CA SER A 314 -41.52 0.03 -11.35
C SER A 314 -43.00 0.43 -11.36
N ARG A 315 -43.31 1.65 -10.90
CA ARG A 315 -44.53 2.34 -11.34
C ARG A 315 -44.36 2.50 -12.85
N ARG A 316 -45.21 1.84 -13.63
CA ARG A 316 -45.41 2.22 -15.03
C ARG A 316 -45.82 3.68 -15.03
N GLU A 317 -44.89 4.59 -15.28
CA GLU A 317 -45.27 5.85 -15.88
C GLU A 317 -45.81 5.49 -17.26
N SER A 318 -47.12 5.63 -17.40
CA SER A 318 -47.76 5.72 -18.69
C SER A 318 -47.09 6.88 -19.42
N THR A 319 -46.20 6.58 -20.36
CA THR A 319 -45.84 7.48 -21.44
C THR A 319 -47.12 7.87 -22.16
N LEU A 320 -47.72 8.98 -21.74
CA LEU A 320 -48.69 9.82 -22.46
C LEU A 320 -48.94 11.05 -21.58
N ALA A 321 -48.61 12.22 -22.13
CA ALA A 321 -48.70 13.57 -21.55
C ALA A 321 -47.54 14.00 -20.63
N ASP A 322 -46.43 14.47 -21.21
CA ASP A 322 -46.11 15.90 -21.17
C ASP A 322 -44.87 16.22 -22.03
N LYS A 323 -45.12 16.41 -23.33
CA LYS A 323 -44.30 17.29 -24.15
C LYS A 323 -44.55 18.73 -23.68
N LYS A 324 -43.80 19.22 -22.68
CA LYS A 324 -43.30 20.61 -22.61
C LYS A 324 -42.62 20.89 -21.27
N LYS A 325 -41.44 21.51 -21.39
CA LYS A 325 -40.62 22.18 -20.37
C LYS A 325 -39.85 21.28 -19.41
N SER A 326 -38.58 21.04 -19.76
CA SER A 326 -37.43 21.53 -18.99
C SER A 326 -36.17 21.27 -19.82
N GLN A 327 -35.69 22.31 -20.49
CA GLN A 327 -34.30 22.37 -20.92
C GLN A 327 -33.47 22.65 -19.67
N VAL A 328 -32.86 21.62 -19.12
CA VAL A 328 -31.58 21.75 -18.42
C VAL A 328 -30.60 20.93 -19.25
N SER A 329 -29.59 21.63 -19.76
CA SER A 329 -28.63 21.17 -20.75
C SER A 329 -27.83 19.96 -20.26
N LEU A 330 -28.19 18.76 -20.72
CA LEU A 330 -27.21 17.69 -20.88
C LEU A 330 -26.29 18.12 -22.03
N HIS A 331 -25.07 18.53 -21.70
CA HIS A 331 -24.01 18.64 -22.69
C HIS A 331 -23.59 17.23 -23.09
N THR A 332 -23.70 16.96 -24.39
CA THR A 332 -23.11 15.84 -25.10
C THR A 332 -21.61 15.79 -24.81
N TYR A 333 -21.16 14.76 -24.11
CA TYR A 333 -19.77 14.37 -24.11
C TYR A 333 -19.56 13.55 -25.39
N ASP A 334 -18.88 14.14 -26.37
CA ASP A 334 -18.29 13.36 -27.46
C ASP A 334 -17.29 12.37 -26.89
N ASP A 335 -17.30 11.15 -27.44
CA ASP A 335 -16.38 10.06 -27.15
C ASP A 335 -14.93 10.56 -27.22
N ILE A 336 -14.24 10.58 -26.08
CA ILE A 336 -12.80 10.81 -26.01
C ILE A 336 -12.18 9.50 -25.53
N ALA A 337 -11.43 8.86 -26.43
CA ALA A 337 -10.54 7.77 -26.10
C ALA A 337 -9.58 8.21 -24.98
N SER A 338 -9.47 7.37 -23.94
CA SER A 338 -8.56 7.56 -22.84
C SER A 338 -7.11 7.74 -23.35
N PRO A 339 -6.43 8.85 -23.04
CA PRO A 339 -5.03 9.03 -23.39
C PRO A 339 -4.08 8.38 -22.37
N TYR A 340 -4.59 7.57 -21.44
CA TYR A 340 -3.75 6.83 -20.49
C TYR A 340 -3.03 5.69 -21.22
N THR A 341 -1.82 5.99 -21.69
CA THR A 341 -0.76 5.00 -21.67
C THR A 341 -0.44 4.76 -20.19
N GLN A 342 -0.74 3.55 -19.75
CA GLN A 342 -0.39 2.97 -18.45
C GLN A 342 0.92 3.54 -17.88
N PRO A 343 0.92 4.32 -16.78
CA PRO A 343 2.07 4.29 -15.91
C PRO A 343 2.08 2.88 -15.31
N SER A 344 3.17 2.16 -15.54
CA SER A 344 3.47 0.92 -14.84
C SER A 344 3.48 1.20 -13.33
N ALA A 345 2.34 0.98 -12.69
CA ALA A 345 2.30 0.60 -11.29
C ALA A 345 3.05 -0.73 -11.20
N THR A 346 4.33 -0.68 -10.85
CA THR A 346 5.15 -1.87 -10.66
C THR A 346 4.70 -2.56 -9.38
N SER A 347 3.62 -3.32 -9.49
CA SER A 347 3.36 -4.44 -8.60
C SER A 347 3.97 -5.69 -9.24
N THR A 348 4.90 -6.29 -8.52
CA THR A 348 5.54 -7.59 -8.76
C THR A 348 6.25 -7.81 -10.11
N THR A 349 7.57 -7.61 -10.11
CA THR A 349 8.48 -8.45 -10.91
C THR A 349 9.78 -8.60 -10.14
N ASN A 350 10.22 -9.84 -9.93
CA ASN A 350 11.49 -10.16 -9.27
C ASN A 350 12.65 -9.44 -9.99
N LEU A 351 13.21 -8.43 -9.34
CA LEU A 351 14.30 -7.59 -9.87
C LEU A 351 15.69 -8.26 -9.73
N ALA A 352 15.73 -9.59 -9.54
CA ALA A 352 16.96 -10.36 -9.45
C ALA A 352 17.48 -10.83 -10.83
N THR A 353 16.66 -10.79 -11.89
CA THR A 353 17.02 -11.42 -13.18
C THR A 353 17.39 -10.44 -14.30
N LEU A 354 17.27 -9.12 -14.08
CA LEU A 354 17.60 -8.10 -15.10
C LEU A 354 18.97 -7.43 -14.91
N ALA A 355 19.74 -7.81 -13.90
CA ALA A 355 21.09 -7.27 -13.68
C ALA A 355 22.19 -7.96 -14.52
N TYR A 356 21.85 -9.00 -15.31
CA TYR A 356 22.86 -9.80 -16.05
C TYR A 356 22.62 -10.00 -17.54
N ALA A 357 21.68 -9.28 -18.17
CA ALA A 357 21.50 -9.36 -19.62
C ALA A 357 21.12 -8.00 -20.21
N GLY A 358 22.07 -7.33 -20.85
CA GLY A 358 21.78 -6.09 -21.58
C GLY A 358 22.95 -5.15 -21.84
N GLY A 359 24.13 -5.66 -22.21
CA GLY A 359 25.16 -4.82 -22.85
C GLY A 359 25.05 -4.93 -24.36
N SER A 360 24.35 -4.00 -25.02
CA SER A 360 24.29 -3.94 -26.48
C SER A 360 25.40 -3.05 -27.05
N HIS A 361 26.09 -3.66 -28.00
CA HIS A 361 27.12 -3.14 -28.89
C HIS A 361 26.79 -1.81 -29.56
N SER A 362 27.81 -0.96 -29.69
CA SER A 362 28.01 -0.09 -30.85
C SER A 362 29.46 -0.23 -31.35
N HIS A 363 29.61 -0.43 -32.65
CA HIS A 363 30.87 -0.65 -33.37
C HIS A 363 31.65 0.65 -33.59
N LEU A 364 32.99 0.62 -33.45
CA LEU A 364 33.93 0.90 -34.55
C LEU A 364 35.41 0.62 -34.14
N ALA A 365 36.06 -0.22 -34.95
CA ALA A 365 37.49 -0.26 -35.34
C ALA A 365 38.61 -0.17 -34.28
N GLN A 366 39.38 -1.26 -34.06
CA GLN A 366 40.65 -1.57 -34.74
C GLN A 366 41.32 -2.83 -34.12
N GLU A 367 42.02 -3.57 -34.98
CA GLU A 367 42.78 -4.81 -34.76
C GLU A 367 43.74 -4.76 -33.55
N VAL A 368 43.92 -5.89 -32.83
CA VAL A 368 45.18 -6.69 -32.81
C VAL A 368 44.90 -8.12 -32.30
N ASP A 369 45.46 -9.08 -33.02
CA ASP A 369 45.54 -10.53 -32.79
C ASP A 369 46.27 -10.96 -31.50
N TYR A 370 45.99 -12.17 -30.98
CA TYR A 370 46.99 -13.22 -30.63
C TYR A 370 46.36 -14.34 -29.77
N PHE A 371 45.89 -15.42 -30.42
CA PHE A 371 46.02 -16.76 -29.84
C PHE A 371 46.10 -17.80 -30.97
N ASN A 372 47.30 -18.34 -31.19
CA ASN A 372 47.57 -19.37 -32.17
C ASN A 372 47.85 -20.70 -31.44
N GLN A 373 46.87 -21.61 -31.50
CA GLN A 373 46.99 -23.04 -31.87
C GLN A 373 47.86 -24.02 -31.00
N PRO A 374 47.87 -25.35 -31.27
CA PRO A 374 46.75 -26.32 -31.32
C PRO A 374 47.16 -27.71 -30.75
N THR A 375 46.25 -28.72 -30.78
CA THR A 375 46.47 -30.15 -31.18
C THR A 375 45.24 -30.98 -30.79
N ALA A 376 44.40 -31.50 -31.68
CA ALA A 376 44.55 -32.60 -32.67
C ALA A 376 44.25 -34.02 -32.10
N GLY A 377 43.30 -34.74 -32.72
CA GLY A 377 43.30 -36.22 -32.78
C GLY A 377 42.03 -36.98 -32.34
N SER A 378 41.17 -37.31 -33.31
CA SER A 378 40.11 -38.36 -33.29
C SER A 378 40.75 -39.78 -33.48
N PRO A 379 40.07 -40.98 -33.51
CA PRO A 379 38.61 -41.29 -33.50
C PRO A 379 38.11 -42.56 -32.72
N LEU A 380 36.77 -42.59 -32.54
CA LEU A 380 35.79 -43.71 -32.52
C LEU A 380 36.11 -45.12 -31.96
N ALA A 381 35.25 -45.59 -31.02
CA ALA A 381 34.72 -46.97 -31.00
C ALA A 381 33.38 -47.06 -30.24
N LYS A 382 32.40 -47.78 -30.82
CA LYS A 382 31.08 -48.13 -30.25
C LYS A 382 31.18 -49.41 -29.43
N VAL A 383 30.57 -49.46 -28.24
CA VAL A 383 30.07 -50.71 -27.60
C VAL A 383 28.76 -50.42 -26.85
N SER A 384 27.79 -51.30 -27.06
CA SER A 384 26.46 -51.37 -26.44
C SER A 384 26.48 -52.12 -25.10
N SER A 385 25.67 -51.70 -24.11
CA SER A 385 24.60 -52.51 -23.49
C SER A 385 24.12 -51.99 -22.11
N SER A 386 22.79 -52.11 -21.93
CA SER A 386 22.00 -52.19 -20.68
C SER A 386 21.95 -51.02 -19.68
N ALA A 387 20.84 -50.27 -19.78
CA ALA A 387 19.74 -50.15 -18.81
C ALA A 387 20.06 -49.71 -17.35
N ILE A 388 19.56 -48.53 -16.95
CA ILE A 388 18.31 -48.33 -16.17
C ILE A 388 18.15 -46.81 -15.92
N HIS A 389 16.88 -46.37 -15.93
CA HIS A 389 16.31 -45.06 -15.59
C HIS A 389 17.08 -44.21 -14.57
N ASP A 390 17.21 -42.90 -14.86
CA ASP A 390 16.75 -41.87 -13.93
C ASP A 390 16.28 -40.63 -14.70
N SER A 391 15.03 -40.28 -14.45
CA SER A 391 14.28 -39.17 -15.02
C SER A 391 14.58 -37.88 -14.26
N GLU A 392 14.89 -36.85 -15.03
CA GLU A 392 14.72 -35.44 -14.63
C GLU A 392 13.29 -35.25 -14.10
N ASN A 393 13.16 -34.75 -12.87
CA ASN A 393 11.96 -34.11 -12.34
C ASN A 393 12.41 -33.19 -11.19
N GLU A 394 12.73 -31.95 -11.53
CA GLU A 394 12.66 -30.82 -10.59
C GLU A 394 11.20 -30.36 -10.56
N GLU A 395 10.42 -30.85 -9.61
CA GLU A 395 9.15 -30.24 -9.19
C GLU A 395 9.42 -29.45 -7.89
N SER A 396 9.49 -28.12 -8.02
CA SER A 396 9.23 -27.23 -6.88
C SER A 396 7.77 -26.82 -6.94
N ASP A 397 6.97 -27.33 -6.01
CA ASP A 397 5.59 -26.94 -5.77
C ASP A 397 5.51 -25.50 -5.26
N ASP A 398 5.51 -24.54 -6.18
CA ASP A 398 4.84 -23.26 -6.01
C ASP A 398 3.53 -23.34 -6.82
N GLU A 399 2.48 -23.92 -6.22
CA GLU A 399 1.09 -23.67 -6.66
C GLU A 399 0.73 -22.21 -6.36
N THR A 400 1.30 -21.32 -7.16
CA THR A 400 0.58 -20.15 -7.62
C THR A 400 -0.66 -20.66 -8.35
N LEU A 401 -1.84 -20.41 -7.78
CA LEU A 401 -3.11 -20.60 -8.47
C LEU A 401 -3.16 -19.68 -9.69
N SER A 402 -2.55 -20.15 -10.78
CA SER A 402 -2.75 -19.65 -12.12
C SER A 402 -4.19 -19.97 -12.50
N PHE A 403 -5.05 -18.95 -12.52
CA PHE A 403 -6.33 -19.04 -13.20
C PHE A 403 -6.05 -19.12 -14.71
N GLY A 404 -5.69 -20.32 -15.15
CA GLY A 404 -5.75 -20.71 -16.55
C GLY A 404 -7.17 -20.54 -17.06
N SER A 405 -7.30 -19.75 -18.12
CA SER A 405 -8.49 -19.43 -18.89
C SER A 405 -9.48 -20.60 -19.00
N LYS A 406 -10.53 -20.59 -18.17
CA LYS A 406 -11.75 -21.37 -18.40
C LYS A 406 -12.82 -20.45 -18.97
N HIS A 407 -12.73 -20.18 -20.27
CA HIS A 407 -13.76 -19.48 -21.07
C HIS A 407 -15.17 -20.08 -20.95
N LYS A 408 -15.34 -21.28 -20.36
CA LYS A 408 -16.64 -21.94 -20.18
C LYS A 408 -17.33 -21.68 -18.84
N VAL A 409 -16.64 -21.15 -17.83
CA VAL A 409 -17.28 -20.84 -16.52
C VAL A 409 -17.90 -19.44 -16.53
N GLN A 410 -17.29 -18.50 -17.26
CA GLN A 410 -17.75 -17.11 -17.38
C GLN A 410 -19.06 -16.98 -18.19
N GLN A 411 -19.28 -17.85 -19.19
CA GLN A 411 -20.55 -17.90 -19.93
C GLN A 411 -21.73 -18.37 -19.06
N GLY A 412 -21.49 -19.24 -18.07
CA GLY A 412 -22.54 -19.72 -17.16
C GLY A 412 -23.03 -18.64 -16.21
N LEU A 413 -22.11 -17.84 -15.65
CA LEU A 413 -22.45 -16.75 -14.74
C LEU A 413 -23.16 -15.60 -15.48
N SER A 414 -22.71 -15.28 -16.69
CA SER A 414 -23.35 -14.24 -17.54
C SER A 414 -24.75 -14.67 -18.01
N GLN A 415 -24.97 -15.96 -18.28
CA GLN A 415 -26.31 -16.52 -18.58
C GLN A 415 -27.24 -16.58 -17.35
N GLU A 416 -26.72 -16.81 -16.14
CA GLU A 416 -27.52 -16.71 -14.91
C GLU A 416 -27.87 -15.26 -14.55
N LEU A 417 -26.95 -14.32 -14.74
CA LEU A 417 -27.20 -12.88 -14.56
C LEU A 417 -28.21 -12.35 -15.59
N HIS A 418 -28.19 -12.84 -16.84
CA HIS A 418 -29.21 -12.54 -17.85
C HIS A 418 -30.60 -13.12 -17.52
N LYS A 419 -30.68 -14.19 -16.71
CA LYS A 419 -31.96 -14.72 -16.21
C LYS A 419 -32.53 -13.90 -15.05
N MET A 420 -31.69 -13.14 -14.34
CA MET A 420 -32.15 -12.11 -13.41
C MET A 420 -32.67 -10.93 -14.22
N LYS A 421 -33.99 -10.84 -14.40
CA LYS A 421 -34.70 -9.70 -15.02
C LYS A 421 -34.57 -8.44 -14.15
N LEU A 422 -33.35 -7.90 -14.02
CA LEU A 422 -33.11 -6.59 -13.44
C LEU A 422 -33.72 -5.56 -14.39
N THR A 423 -34.64 -4.77 -13.86
CA THR A 423 -35.44 -3.80 -14.61
C THR A 423 -34.93 -2.39 -14.34
N LYS A 424 -35.04 -1.51 -15.35
CA LYS A 424 -34.50 -0.14 -15.37
C LYS A 424 -34.81 0.65 -14.11
N LEU A 425 -33.79 1.26 -13.51
CA LEU A 425 -33.95 2.36 -12.54
C LEU A 425 -34.26 3.66 -13.30
N THR A 426 -35.31 4.37 -12.91
CA THR A 426 -35.73 5.64 -13.52
C THR A 426 -35.75 6.78 -12.52
N SER A 427 -35.09 7.88 -12.92
CA SER A 427 -35.19 9.29 -12.52
C SER A 427 -35.36 9.64 -11.03
N ILE A 428 -34.27 10.24 -10.53
CA ILE A 428 -34.11 11.04 -9.32
C ILE A 428 -35.39 11.81 -8.98
N ASN A 429 -36.01 11.47 -7.86
CA ASN A 429 -37.01 12.29 -7.20
C ASN A 429 -36.42 12.79 -5.88
N GLU A 430 -36.27 14.11 -5.77
CA GLU A 430 -35.84 14.79 -4.54
C GLU A 430 -36.93 14.62 -3.47
N GLN A 431 -36.81 13.58 -2.65
CA GLN A 431 -37.55 13.48 -1.39
C GLN A 431 -36.57 13.50 -0.23
N LYS A 432 -36.65 14.60 0.55
CA LYS A 432 -35.95 14.92 1.80
C LYS A 432 -35.36 13.70 2.52
N ALA A 433 -34.11 13.38 2.19
CA ALA A 433 -33.26 12.54 3.01
C ALA A 433 -32.74 13.38 4.18
N GLU A 434 -32.55 12.79 5.36
CA GLU A 434 -31.74 13.38 6.41
C GLU A 434 -30.43 13.92 5.80
N ASP A 435 -30.03 15.15 6.15
CA ASP A 435 -28.83 15.85 5.64
C ASP A 435 -27.53 15.08 5.97
N SER A 436 -27.33 13.96 5.28
CA SER A 436 -26.15 13.11 5.34
C SER A 436 -25.43 13.29 4.01
N THR A 437 -24.25 13.92 4.07
CA THR A 437 -23.40 14.12 2.90
C THR A 437 -23.01 12.78 2.27
N HIS A 438 -22.58 12.76 1.00
CA HIS A 438 -22.05 11.55 0.37
C HIS A 438 -20.92 10.93 1.22
N ALA A 439 -20.03 11.78 1.75
CA ALA A 439 -18.97 11.37 2.65
C ALA A 439 -19.47 10.68 3.93
N ASP A 440 -20.55 11.17 4.54
CA ASP A 440 -21.17 10.51 5.70
C ASP A 440 -21.77 9.15 5.31
N LYS A 441 -22.32 9.01 4.10
CA LYS A 441 -22.80 7.71 3.59
C LYS A 441 -21.65 6.73 3.40
N LEU A 442 -20.57 7.17 2.76
CA LEU A 442 -19.34 6.39 2.60
C LEU A 442 -18.82 5.93 3.97
N TRP A 443 -18.70 6.85 4.93
CA TRP A 443 -18.23 6.52 6.28
C TRP A 443 -19.10 5.47 6.98
N LYS A 444 -20.44 5.62 6.94
CA LYS A 444 -21.37 4.64 7.51
C LYS A 444 -21.21 3.25 6.89
N ILE A 445 -21.01 3.19 5.57
CA ILE A 445 -20.77 1.93 4.86
C ILE A 445 -19.42 1.33 5.29
N MET A 446 -18.38 2.15 5.39
CA MET A 446 -17.06 1.72 5.87
C MET A 446 -17.13 1.16 7.30
N GLU A 447 -17.75 1.86 8.25
CA GLU A 447 -17.92 1.41 9.64
C GLU A 447 -18.68 0.08 9.72
N LYS A 448 -19.72 -0.06 8.90
CA LYS A 448 -20.57 -1.26 8.87
C LYS A 448 -19.85 -2.47 8.27
N MET A 449 -19.08 -2.28 7.21
CA MET A 449 -18.51 -3.37 6.42
C MET A 449 -17.11 -3.78 6.88
N THR A 450 -16.31 -2.85 7.41
CA THR A 450 -14.91 -3.13 7.82
C THR A 450 -14.85 -4.05 9.04
N GLY A 451 -15.82 -3.95 9.95
CA GLY A 451 -15.92 -4.79 11.14
C GLY A 451 -14.86 -4.48 12.21
N PRO A 452 -14.68 -5.37 13.20
CA PRO A 452 -13.76 -5.14 14.31
C PRO A 452 -12.29 -5.33 13.90
N GLY A 453 -11.41 -4.53 14.49
CA GLY A 453 -9.96 -4.66 14.41
C GLY A 453 -9.34 -5.19 15.70
N LYS A 454 -8.27 -5.97 15.58
CA LYS A 454 -7.43 -6.35 16.73
C LYS A 454 -6.57 -5.15 17.12
N VAL A 455 -6.57 -4.80 18.41
CA VAL A 455 -5.77 -3.68 18.92
C VAL A 455 -4.53 -4.21 19.63
N ILE A 456 -3.37 -3.63 19.32
CA ILE A 456 -2.11 -3.81 20.03
C ILE A 456 -1.80 -2.48 20.71
N TYR A 457 -1.93 -2.48 22.03
CA TYR A 457 -1.61 -1.31 22.85
C TYR A 457 -0.10 -1.19 23.07
N PRO A 458 0.45 0.03 23.10
CA PRO A 458 1.82 0.25 23.53
C PRO A 458 1.99 -0.22 24.98
N SER A 459 3.19 -0.67 25.31
CA SER A 459 3.61 -0.87 26.70
C SER A 459 3.64 0.47 27.43
N GLU A 460 3.51 0.47 28.76
CA GLU A 460 3.53 1.67 29.60
C GLU A 460 4.80 2.53 29.36
N ASP A 461 4.73 3.84 29.58
CA ASP A 461 5.89 4.74 29.42
C ASP A 461 7.09 4.34 30.30
N ASN A 462 6.80 3.68 31.42
CA ASN A 462 7.83 3.22 32.37
C ASN A 462 8.47 1.88 31.98
N ASP A 463 7.94 1.20 30.96
CA ASP A 463 8.44 -0.08 30.47
C ASP A 463 9.91 0.03 30.04
N PRO A 464 10.79 -0.90 30.46
CA PRO A 464 12.20 -0.83 30.16
C PRO A 464 12.54 -0.95 28.66
N ASP A 465 11.76 -1.68 27.86
CA ASP A 465 11.93 -1.70 26.40
C ASP A 465 11.52 -0.38 25.77
N ARG A 466 10.41 0.21 26.22
CA ARG A 466 9.97 1.49 25.69
C ARG A 466 10.95 2.62 26.00
N LYS A 467 11.56 2.62 27.19
CA LYS A 467 12.67 3.53 27.54
C LYS A 467 13.92 3.30 26.69
N LEU A 468 14.26 2.04 26.42
CA LEU A 468 15.38 1.69 25.56
C LEU A 468 15.12 2.18 24.13
N LEU A 469 13.95 1.90 23.56
CA LEU A 469 13.53 2.38 22.24
C LEU A 469 13.52 3.92 22.16
N ALA A 470 13.08 4.61 23.21
CA ALA A 470 13.15 6.09 23.27
C ALA A 470 14.61 6.61 23.29
N THR A 471 15.53 5.86 23.90
CA THR A 471 16.96 6.18 23.87
C THR A 471 17.54 5.92 22.47
N LYS A 472 17.22 4.77 21.87
CA LYS A 472 17.63 4.43 20.50
C LYS A 472 17.05 5.39 19.47
N TYR A 473 15.86 5.95 19.70
CA TYR A 473 15.27 6.97 18.83
C TYR A 473 16.13 8.23 18.73
N LYS A 474 16.78 8.65 19.83
CA LYS A 474 17.73 9.78 19.80
C LYS A 474 18.93 9.48 18.89
N VAL A 475 19.44 8.25 18.94
CA VAL A 475 20.53 7.79 18.08
C VAL A 475 20.07 7.68 16.62
N PHE A 476 18.86 7.19 16.37
CA PHE A 476 18.25 7.16 15.05
C PHE A 476 18.16 8.57 14.43
N LEU A 477 17.70 9.56 15.18
CA LEU A 477 17.65 10.96 14.72
C LEU A 477 19.06 11.51 14.49
N ASP A 478 20.03 11.19 15.33
CA ASP A 478 21.42 11.58 15.13
C ASP A 478 21.99 10.96 13.83
N GLN A 479 21.81 9.66 13.60
CA GLN A 479 22.21 8.99 12.34
C GLN A 479 21.54 9.62 11.11
N CYS A 480 20.29 10.07 11.25
CA CYS A 480 19.54 10.78 10.22
C CYS A 480 20.18 12.14 9.88
N PHE A 481 20.36 13.02 10.86
CA PHE A 481 20.83 14.38 10.58
C PHE A 481 22.34 14.45 10.36
N LYS A 482 23.15 13.59 11.00
CA LYS A 482 24.61 13.60 10.86
C LYS A 482 25.07 13.25 9.46
N GLN A 483 24.40 12.33 8.77
CA GLN A 483 24.79 12.03 7.38
C GLN A 483 24.55 13.22 6.44
N GLN A 484 23.54 14.07 6.69
CA GLN A 484 23.34 15.29 5.92
C GLN A 484 24.45 16.31 6.20
N GLU A 485 24.85 16.44 7.47
CA GLU A 485 25.97 17.28 7.90
C GLU A 485 27.29 16.84 7.25
N TYR A 486 27.62 15.54 7.30
CA TYR A 486 28.84 15.00 6.69
C TYR A 486 28.88 15.24 5.19
N ARG A 487 27.76 15.02 4.48
CA ARG A 487 27.69 15.31 3.04
C ARG A 487 27.91 16.79 2.75
N ARG A 488 27.27 17.69 3.52
CA ARG A 488 27.46 19.13 3.37
C ARG A 488 28.93 19.54 3.56
N MET A 489 29.60 19.00 4.59
CA MET A 489 31.02 19.27 4.83
C MET A 489 31.90 18.86 3.65
N VAL A 490 31.64 17.69 3.04
CA VAL A 490 32.36 17.21 1.86
C VAL A 490 32.05 18.08 0.64
N ASP A 491 30.76 18.35 0.38
CA ASP A 491 30.31 19.16 -0.75
C ASP A 491 30.86 20.60 -0.70
N GLU A 492 31.01 21.18 0.49
CA GLU A 492 31.61 22.51 0.69
C GLU A 492 33.07 22.52 0.22
N ILE A 493 33.86 21.52 0.59
CA ILE A 493 35.26 21.40 0.15
C ILE A 493 35.36 21.12 -1.36
N GLU A 494 34.52 20.22 -1.91
CA GLU A 494 34.56 19.92 -3.35
C GLU A 494 34.17 21.15 -4.19
N LYS A 495 33.25 21.99 -3.73
CA LYS A 495 32.87 23.25 -4.41
C LYS A 495 34.00 24.28 -4.46
N GLU A 496 34.91 24.28 -3.48
CA GLU A 496 36.09 25.17 -3.51
C GLU A 496 37.12 24.75 -4.57
N ASN A 497 37.02 23.51 -5.08
CA ASN A 497 37.96 22.91 -6.01
C ASN A 497 37.41 22.77 -7.45
N LEU A 498 36.19 23.27 -7.70
CA LEU A 498 35.53 23.36 -9.02
C LEU A 498 35.50 24.82 -9.49
#